data_AF-A0A662HDG1-F1
#
_entry.id   AF-A0A662HDG1-F1
#
_cell.length_a   1.000
_cell.length_b   1.000
_cell.length_c   1.000
_cell.angle_alpha   90.00
_cell.angle_beta   90.00
_cell.angle_gamma   90.00
#
_symmetry.space_group_name_H-M   'P 1'
#
loop_
_entity.id
_entity.type
_entity.pdbx_description
1 polymer ?
#
loop_
_entity_poly.entity_id
_entity_poly.type
_entity_poly.pdbx_seq_one_letter_code
_entity_poly.pdbx_strand_id
1 'polypeptide(L)'
;MLNLKKIVFILTITIVVLIAAIGVYYRVKPSIKKPVIGVIEVEGYLLFSGDRKMYLRAIDTALKNDTIKAVVVRINSGGGLATVCEEIYGDLRKLSRVKPVVASIEGLAASGGYYIALGANYIYATPSSMIGNVGVIAYAPSIVLPTEEILETGAYKLAGFSVREFPLVLETIFQTFVDSVRESRGNRLRISIDEVSTGKLFIAAQAVEAGLIDDLGSYLDAIDKAASLANITEYEVVDLTKKAKIELQITAESTGYWIWISHGKIPESIIANLSEMGYLIYYVPPYMVENPLGFYDVISRRERFYDEMFRQTVENTNATRKIVIDLSHRNVFPTPIMMEFIGKLVEKGGKILFLKSNNFEEALKAKPSALIIFTPLESYRGEEIEAIKQYIKNGGKLVIAHDPAIDFPIYVNELAQEFGFVFGTGYLYSSESKYGIYRNVIVETFENSSLTKDIDTLIIFTGTSIYTNATKIALTSSDTKMAITDRASEHTIIALNGTVLALSDITFMLDPFIQLADNEKFVDNLVDWLLCDLEEREG
;
A
#
# COMPACT_ATOMS: atom_id res chain seq x y z
N MET A 1 70.43 71.91 2.41
CA MET A 1 69.28 71.84 1.48
C MET A 1 69.36 70.54 0.70
N LEU A 2 68.44 69.58 0.93
CA LEU A 2 68.35 68.41 0.06
C LEU A 2 68.01 68.88 -1.36
N ASN A 3 68.77 68.41 -2.35
CA ASN A 3 68.52 68.70 -3.76
C ASN A 3 67.11 68.26 -4.13
N LEU A 4 66.28 69.18 -4.66
CA LEU A 4 64.88 68.94 -5.04
C LEU A 4 64.71 67.67 -5.88
N LYS A 5 65.70 67.34 -6.74
CA LYS A 5 65.72 66.11 -7.54
C LYS A 5 65.77 64.83 -6.70
N LYS A 6 66.48 64.83 -5.56
CA LYS A 6 66.52 63.69 -4.63
C LYS A 6 65.19 63.52 -3.89
N ILE A 7 64.53 64.62 -3.53
CA ILE A 7 63.22 64.59 -2.86
C ILE A 7 62.17 63.99 -3.81
N VAL A 8 62.13 64.46 -5.06
CA VAL A 8 61.22 63.93 -6.08
C VAL A 8 61.50 62.46 -6.36
N PHE A 9 62.76 62.05 -6.47
CA PHE A 9 63.14 60.65 -6.69
C PHE A 9 62.68 59.72 -5.55
N ILE A 10 62.88 60.14 -4.30
CA ILE A 10 62.43 59.37 -3.12
C ILE A 10 60.91 59.29 -3.07
N LEU A 11 60.19 60.37 -3.36
CA LEU A 11 58.72 60.39 -3.44
C LEU A 11 58.20 59.44 -4.52
N THR A 12 58.79 59.45 -5.71
CA THR A 12 58.39 58.55 -6.80
C THR A 12 58.62 57.09 -6.43
N ILE A 13 59.77 56.74 -5.87
CA ILE A 13 60.04 55.37 -5.39
C ILE A 13 59.04 54.98 -4.30
N THR A 14 58.76 55.87 -3.35
CA THR A 14 57.81 55.60 -2.27
C THR A 14 56.40 55.34 -2.81
N ILE A 15 55.94 56.13 -3.77
CA ILE A 15 54.65 55.94 -4.44
C ILE A 15 54.61 54.61 -5.21
N VAL A 16 55.67 54.27 -5.95
CA VAL A 16 55.75 53.01 -6.69
C VAL A 16 55.74 51.82 -5.75
N VAL A 17 56.46 51.89 -4.62
CA VAL A 17 56.46 50.86 -3.58
C VAL A 17 55.08 50.77 -2.92
N LEU A 18 54.40 51.88 -2.67
CA LEU A 18 53.05 51.89 -2.09
C LEU A 18 52.04 51.24 -3.05
N ILE A 19 52.09 51.57 -4.33
CA ILE A 19 51.22 50.98 -5.37
C ILE A 19 51.51 49.49 -5.52
N ALA A 20 52.78 49.09 -5.52
CA ALA A 20 53.18 47.68 -5.56
C ALA A 20 52.70 46.93 -4.30
N ALA A 21 52.83 47.52 -3.11
CA ALA A 21 52.36 46.95 -1.86
C ALA A 21 50.82 46.82 -1.85
N ILE A 22 50.10 47.81 -2.36
CA ILE A 22 48.63 47.75 -2.54
C ILE A 22 48.26 46.66 -3.56
N GLY A 23 48.97 46.56 -4.68
CA GLY A 23 48.76 45.53 -5.69
C GLY A 23 49.00 44.12 -5.16
N VAL A 24 50.05 43.92 -4.36
CA VAL A 24 50.32 42.67 -3.64
C VAL A 24 49.25 42.40 -2.58
N TYR A 25 48.83 43.42 -1.82
CA TYR A 25 47.75 43.29 -0.84
C TYR A 25 46.45 42.81 -1.49
N TYR A 26 46.03 43.38 -2.62
CA TYR A 26 44.82 42.94 -3.32
C TYR A 26 44.98 41.60 -4.06
N ARG A 27 46.20 41.19 -4.44
CA ARG A 27 46.47 39.85 -4.99
C ARG A 27 46.51 38.74 -3.95
N VAL A 28 47.01 39.05 -2.75
CA VAL A 28 47.22 38.10 -1.65
C VAL A 28 46.05 38.09 -0.68
N LYS A 29 45.19 39.12 -0.69
CA LYS A 29 43.92 39.12 0.07
C LYS A 29 43.13 37.88 -0.38
N PRO A 30 42.89 36.91 0.51
CA PRO A 30 42.08 35.75 0.16
C PRO A 30 40.73 36.30 -0.30
N SER A 31 40.27 35.88 -1.47
CA SER A 31 38.85 36.06 -1.81
C SER A 31 38.08 35.27 -0.76
N ILE A 32 37.55 35.97 0.25
CA ILE A 32 36.65 35.38 1.24
C ILE A 32 35.41 35.01 0.44
N LYS A 33 35.37 33.77 -0.08
CA LYS A 33 34.18 33.24 -0.71
C LYS A 33 33.09 33.33 0.35
N LYS A 34 32.05 34.12 0.08
CA LYS A 34 30.92 34.27 1.01
C LYS A 34 30.38 32.88 1.36
N PRO A 35 30.10 32.61 2.65
CA PRO A 35 29.39 31.40 3.05
C PRO A 35 28.12 31.20 2.21
N VAL A 36 27.80 29.94 1.91
CA VAL A 36 26.64 29.59 1.11
C VAL A 36 25.68 28.75 1.93
N ILE A 37 24.38 29.06 1.82
CA ILE A 37 23.30 28.16 2.17
C ILE A 37 22.83 27.49 0.88
N GLY A 38 23.01 26.18 0.80
CA GLY A 38 22.54 25.39 -0.32
C GLY A 38 21.05 25.11 -0.20
N VAL A 39 20.31 25.16 -1.31
CA VAL A 39 18.89 24.81 -1.34
C VAL A 39 18.72 23.59 -2.21
N ILE A 40 18.02 22.58 -1.70
CA ILE A 40 17.64 21.37 -2.43
C ILE A 40 16.12 21.35 -2.52
N GLU A 41 15.57 21.63 -3.68
CA GLU A 41 14.12 21.62 -3.94
C GLU A 41 13.67 20.22 -4.36
N VAL A 42 12.93 19.53 -3.50
CA VAL A 42 12.34 18.20 -3.74
C VAL A 42 10.87 18.39 -4.11
N GLU A 43 10.58 18.37 -5.41
CA GLU A 43 9.24 18.65 -5.95
C GLU A 43 8.69 17.48 -6.76
N GLY A 44 7.39 17.21 -6.57
CA GLY A 44 6.65 16.22 -7.34
C GLY A 44 6.92 14.78 -6.92
N TYR A 45 6.66 13.84 -7.82
CA TYR A 45 6.89 12.41 -7.58
C TYR A 45 8.35 12.02 -7.81
N LEU A 46 8.83 10.99 -7.11
CA LEU A 46 10.21 10.49 -7.17
C LEU A 46 10.24 9.12 -7.85
N LEU A 47 9.91 9.07 -9.14
CA LEU A 47 9.62 7.83 -9.85
C LEU A 47 10.67 7.41 -10.89
N PHE A 48 11.58 8.31 -11.25
CA PHE A 48 12.51 8.07 -12.36
C PHE A 48 13.98 8.20 -11.95
N SER A 49 14.85 7.65 -12.80
CA SER A 49 16.30 7.74 -12.59
C SER A 49 16.84 9.17 -12.59
N GLY A 50 16.15 10.10 -13.28
CA GLY A 50 16.48 11.52 -13.27
C GLY A 50 16.31 12.14 -11.89
N ASP A 51 15.23 11.78 -11.18
CA ASP A 51 15.00 12.20 -9.79
C ASP A 51 16.17 11.78 -8.91
N ARG A 52 16.49 10.47 -8.92
CA ARG A 52 17.59 9.89 -8.15
C ARG A 52 18.92 10.60 -8.42
N LYS A 53 19.33 10.71 -9.68
CA LYS A 53 20.63 11.30 -10.06
C LYS A 53 20.73 12.78 -9.65
N MET A 54 19.64 13.53 -9.85
CA MET A 54 19.59 14.96 -9.56
C MET A 54 19.77 15.23 -8.05
N TYR A 55 19.01 14.56 -7.20
CA TYR A 55 19.06 14.79 -5.75
C TYR A 55 20.38 14.30 -5.12
N LEU A 56 20.86 13.12 -5.51
CA LEU A 56 22.14 12.62 -5.01
C LEU A 56 23.31 13.53 -5.41
N ARG A 57 23.29 14.10 -6.63
CA ARG A 57 24.32 15.06 -7.06
C ARG A 57 24.25 16.38 -6.29
N ALA A 58 23.05 16.87 -5.99
CA ALA A 58 22.87 18.07 -5.19
C ALA A 58 23.39 17.88 -3.75
N ILE A 59 23.09 16.73 -3.13
CA ILE A 59 23.56 16.37 -1.78
C ILE A 59 25.09 16.17 -1.78
N ASP A 60 25.66 15.47 -2.77
CA ASP A 60 27.11 15.30 -2.91
C ASP A 60 27.85 16.64 -3.05
N THR A 61 27.26 17.57 -3.80
CA THR A 61 27.78 18.94 -3.95
C THR A 61 27.76 19.67 -2.62
N ALA A 62 26.66 19.57 -1.87
CA ALA A 62 26.56 20.14 -0.53
C ALA A 62 27.59 19.56 0.44
N LEU A 63 27.81 18.24 0.39
CA LEU A 63 28.78 17.54 1.23
C LEU A 63 30.21 18.01 0.94
N LYS A 64 30.64 17.97 -0.33
CA LYS A 64 32.04 18.19 -0.73
C LYS A 64 32.48 19.65 -0.80
N ASN A 65 31.55 20.59 -0.93
CA ASN A 65 31.90 21.99 -1.09
C ASN A 65 31.96 22.72 0.27
N ASP A 66 33.17 23.07 0.71
CA ASP A 66 33.42 23.78 1.97
C ASP A 66 32.82 25.18 2.05
N THR A 67 32.47 25.81 0.91
CA THR A 67 31.77 27.10 0.94
C THR A 67 30.32 26.96 1.40
N ILE A 68 29.71 25.78 1.21
CA ILE A 68 28.35 25.48 1.67
C ILE A 68 28.42 25.14 3.15
N LYS A 69 27.79 25.97 3.97
CA LYS A 69 27.83 25.89 5.44
C LYS A 69 26.58 25.26 6.04
N ALA A 70 25.43 25.38 5.38
CA ALA A 70 24.19 24.72 5.74
C ALA A 70 23.35 24.44 4.49
N VAL A 71 22.33 23.60 4.64
CA VAL A 71 21.38 23.26 3.57
C VAL A 71 19.94 23.44 4.04
N VAL A 72 19.11 24.00 3.17
CA VAL A 72 17.65 23.96 3.29
C VAL A 72 17.11 22.97 2.27
N VAL A 73 16.29 22.02 2.71
CA VAL A 73 15.59 21.07 1.82
C VAL A 73 14.13 21.50 1.73
N ARG A 74 13.74 22.05 0.59
CA ARG A 74 12.37 22.53 0.35
C ARG A 74 11.56 21.40 -0.26
N ILE A 75 10.47 20.99 0.39
CA ILE A 75 9.74 19.76 0.04
C ILE A 75 8.29 20.08 -0.32
N ASN A 76 7.90 19.66 -1.53
CA ASN A 76 6.52 19.55 -1.96
C ASN A 76 6.36 18.27 -2.79
N SER A 77 6.18 17.14 -2.12
CA SER A 77 6.25 15.82 -2.74
C SER A 77 5.25 14.84 -2.13
N GLY A 78 4.59 14.09 -3.02
CA GLY A 78 3.82 12.90 -2.67
C GLY A 78 4.69 11.63 -2.52
N GLY A 79 6.01 11.72 -2.58
CA GLY A 79 6.92 10.58 -2.51
C GLY A 79 7.15 9.89 -3.85
N GLY A 80 7.48 8.60 -3.84
CA GLY A 80 7.88 7.87 -5.04
C GLY A 80 8.36 6.45 -4.77
N LEU A 81 9.31 5.98 -5.60
CA LEU A 81 9.94 4.67 -5.40
C LEU A 81 10.67 4.63 -4.06
N ALA A 82 10.42 3.57 -3.27
CA ALA A 82 10.98 3.43 -1.93
C ALA A 82 12.51 3.52 -1.95
N THR A 83 13.15 2.81 -2.87
CA THR A 83 14.61 2.80 -3.03
C THR A 83 15.18 4.19 -3.34
N VAL A 84 14.50 4.99 -4.17
CA VAL A 84 14.93 6.37 -4.49
C VAL A 84 14.80 7.25 -3.25
N CYS A 85 13.70 7.14 -2.51
CA CYS A 85 13.48 7.91 -1.29
C CYS A 85 14.48 7.54 -0.19
N GLU A 86 14.77 6.26 -0.03
CA GLU A 86 15.72 5.72 0.95
C GLU A 86 17.16 6.17 0.67
N GLU A 87 17.59 6.15 -0.59
CA GLU A 87 18.91 6.65 -0.97
C GLU A 87 19.05 8.15 -0.68
N ILE A 88 18.04 8.96 -1.04
CA ILE A 88 18.04 10.40 -0.78
C ILE A 88 18.06 10.67 0.72
N TYR A 89 17.21 9.99 1.50
CA TYR A 89 17.22 10.08 2.96
C TYR A 89 18.56 9.69 3.57
N GLY A 90 19.15 8.57 3.13
CA GLY A 90 20.42 8.08 3.64
C GLY A 90 21.56 9.08 3.44
N ASP A 91 21.65 9.67 2.25
CA ASP A 91 22.65 10.70 1.96
C ASP A 91 22.35 12.03 2.66
N LEU A 92 21.08 12.39 2.81
CA LEU A 92 20.69 13.58 3.57
C LEU A 92 21.01 13.43 5.06
N ARG A 93 20.84 12.23 5.63
CA ARG A 93 21.26 11.90 7.01
C ARG A 93 22.77 11.98 7.18
N LYS A 94 23.56 11.57 6.17
CA LYS A 94 25.03 11.76 6.21
C LYS A 94 25.38 13.25 6.18
N LEU A 95 24.71 14.03 5.34
CA LEU A 95 24.91 15.48 5.27
C LEU A 95 24.55 16.16 6.60
N SER A 96 23.40 15.83 7.20
CA SER A 96 22.91 16.45 8.44
C SER A 96 23.76 16.15 9.68
N ARG A 97 24.67 15.17 9.60
CA ARG A 97 25.70 14.90 10.62
C ARG A 97 26.92 15.81 10.51
N VAL A 98 27.15 16.42 9.34
CA VAL A 98 28.35 17.23 9.06
C VAL A 98 28.02 18.71 8.91
N LYS A 99 26.86 19.03 8.33
CA LYS A 99 26.39 20.41 8.10
C LYS A 99 24.93 20.52 8.53
N PRO A 100 24.50 21.64 9.12
CA PRO A 100 23.09 21.84 9.45
C PRO A 100 22.19 21.68 8.22
N VAL A 101 21.16 20.87 8.36
CA VAL A 101 20.11 20.65 7.36
C VAL A 101 18.76 21.00 7.98
N VAL A 102 18.03 21.91 7.34
CA VAL A 102 16.68 22.30 7.74
C VAL A 102 15.70 21.97 6.62
N ALA A 103 14.65 21.20 6.90
CA ALA A 103 13.58 20.95 5.94
C ALA A 103 12.51 22.05 6.03
N SER A 104 11.95 22.43 4.88
CA SER A 104 10.83 23.37 4.75
C SER A 104 9.75 22.73 3.88
N ILE A 105 8.64 22.34 4.49
CA ILE A 105 7.53 21.70 3.80
C ILE A 105 6.52 22.77 3.36
N GLU A 106 6.21 22.79 2.07
CA GLU A 106 5.28 23.73 1.48
C GLU A 106 4.26 23.00 0.60
N GLY A 107 3.09 22.70 1.16
CA GLY A 107 2.02 21.96 0.49
C GLY A 107 1.94 20.52 0.97
N LEU A 108 2.86 19.66 0.53
CA LEU A 108 2.83 18.24 0.85
C LEU A 108 4.21 17.68 1.16
N ALA A 109 4.32 16.94 2.26
CA ALA A 109 5.37 15.96 2.47
C ALA A 109 4.69 14.66 2.90
N ALA A 110 4.28 13.86 1.93
CA ALA A 110 3.60 12.59 2.18
C ALA A 110 4.46 11.42 1.75
N SER A 111 4.39 10.33 2.51
CA SER A 111 5.10 9.08 2.26
C SER A 111 6.59 9.32 2.00
N GLY A 112 7.12 9.05 0.80
CA GLY A 112 8.53 9.28 0.47
C GLY A 112 9.00 10.74 0.66
N GLY A 113 8.10 11.72 0.50
CA GLY A 113 8.41 13.12 0.78
C GLY A 113 8.67 13.39 2.26
N TYR A 114 7.86 12.78 3.14
CA TYR A 114 8.11 12.83 4.59
C TYR A 114 9.33 12.00 4.98
N TYR A 115 9.52 10.84 4.34
CA TYR A 115 10.71 10.00 4.52
C TYR A 115 12.00 10.81 4.34
N ILE A 116 12.08 11.63 3.28
CA ILE A 116 13.21 12.54 3.04
C ILE A 116 13.30 13.63 4.10
N ALA A 117 12.17 14.23 4.51
CA ALA A 117 12.15 15.28 5.55
C ALA A 117 12.76 14.79 6.88
N LEU A 118 12.56 13.52 7.25
CA LEU A 118 13.17 12.90 8.44
C LEU A 118 14.71 12.89 8.41
N GLY A 119 15.32 13.14 7.24
CA GLY A 119 16.75 13.29 7.04
C GLY A 119 17.35 14.58 7.61
N ALA A 120 16.52 15.60 7.86
CA ALA A 120 16.94 16.91 8.33
C ALA A 120 17.12 16.97 9.86
N ASN A 121 17.88 17.97 10.34
CA ASN A 121 18.03 18.23 11.77
C ASN A 121 16.78 18.92 12.37
N TYR A 122 16.10 19.72 11.55
CA TYR A 122 14.93 20.51 11.94
C TYR A 122 13.93 20.59 10.78
N ILE A 123 12.63 20.48 11.05
CA ILE A 123 11.57 20.44 10.04
C ILE A 123 10.54 21.55 10.32
N TYR A 124 10.47 22.53 9.41
CA TYR A 124 9.37 23.49 9.34
C TYR A 124 8.31 23.04 8.34
N ALA A 125 7.07 23.48 8.55
CA ALA A 125 6.01 23.41 7.55
C ALA A 125 5.10 24.64 7.58
N THR A 126 4.57 25.04 6.42
CA THR A 126 3.53 26.08 6.39
C THR A 126 2.19 25.53 6.94
N PRO A 127 1.33 26.36 7.56
CA PRO A 127 0.20 25.87 8.37
C PRO A 127 -0.78 24.91 7.67
N SER A 128 -1.03 25.09 6.37
CA SER A 128 -1.94 24.25 5.58
C SER A 128 -1.25 23.05 4.93
N SER A 129 0.05 22.85 5.16
CA SER A 129 0.77 21.72 4.62
C SER A 129 0.29 20.41 5.22
N MET A 130 0.35 19.34 4.44
CA MET A 130 0.02 17.98 4.89
C MET A 130 1.29 17.14 5.01
N ILE A 131 1.46 16.48 6.15
CA ILE A 131 2.63 15.70 6.52
C ILE A 131 2.19 14.27 6.89
N GLY A 132 3.03 13.27 6.64
CA GLY A 132 2.80 11.91 7.12
C GLY A 132 2.55 10.96 5.97
N ASN A 133 1.44 10.23 5.99
CA ASN A 133 1.19 9.08 5.10
C ASN A 133 2.35 8.06 5.16
N VAL A 134 2.78 7.76 6.38
CA VAL A 134 3.82 6.75 6.66
C VAL A 134 3.22 5.38 6.33
N GLY A 135 3.76 4.75 5.29
CA GLY A 135 3.16 3.56 4.71
C GLY A 135 3.89 3.14 3.45
N VAL A 136 3.60 1.93 3.02
CA VAL A 136 4.16 1.32 1.82
C VAL A 136 3.07 0.66 1.01
N ILE A 137 3.17 0.74 -0.31
CA ILE A 137 2.31 0.01 -1.23
C ILE A 137 3.16 -0.71 -2.27
N ALA A 138 2.69 -1.87 -2.71
CA ALA A 138 3.35 -2.67 -3.73
C ALA A 138 2.31 -3.49 -4.51
N TYR A 139 2.71 -3.95 -5.69
CA TYR A 139 1.96 -4.94 -6.46
C TYR A 139 2.33 -6.34 -5.97
N ALA A 140 1.32 -7.16 -5.70
CA ALA A 140 1.53 -8.55 -5.31
C ALA A 140 2.16 -9.35 -6.47
N PRO A 141 2.96 -10.39 -6.17
CA PRO A 141 3.45 -11.32 -7.16
C PRO A 141 2.32 -11.98 -7.96
N SER A 142 2.58 -12.19 -9.24
CA SER A 142 1.67 -12.93 -10.10
C SER A 142 1.71 -14.42 -9.77
N ILE A 143 0.56 -15.08 -9.89
CA ILE A 143 0.51 -16.55 -9.93
C ILE A 143 1.05 -17.01 -11.29
N VAL A 144 2.07 -17.85 -11.26
CA VAL A 144 2.79 -18.31 -12.45
C VAL A 144 2.12 -19.56 -13.01
N LEU A 145 1.81 -19.55 -14.30
CA LEU A 145 1.42 -20.75 -15.05
C LEU A 145 2.69 -21.34 -15.69
N PRO A 146 2.98 -22.63 -15.50
CA PRO A 146 4.17 -23.26 -16.08
C PRO A 146 4.05 -23.33 -17.61
N THR A 147 5.19 -23.23 -18.30
CA THR A 147 5.30 -23.42 -19.75
C THR A 147 6.56 -24.23 -20.09
N GLU A 148 6.54 -24.96 -21.21
CA GLU A 148 7.74 -25.64 -21.73
C GLU A 148 8.66 -24.70 -22.53
N GLU A 149 8.22 -23.45 -22.76
CA GLU A 149 8.99 -22.43 -23.48
C GLU A 149 9.92 -21.66 -22.55
N ILE A 150 9.53 -21.50 -21.29
CA ILE A 150 10.28 -20.77 -20.26
C ILE A 150 10.62 -21.74 -19.14
N LEU A 151 11.90 -22.14 -19.06
CA LEU A 151 12.40 -23.09 -18.08
C LEU A 151 13.17 -22.39 -16.96
N GLU A 152 12.72 -22.63 -15.73
CA GLU A 152 13.18 -21.96 -14.53
C GLU A 152 13.86 -22.96 -13.59
N THR A 153 14.98 -22.59 -12.95
CA THR A 153 15.70 -23.48 -12.03
C THR A 153 15.30 -23.31 -10.56
N GLY A 154 14.42 -22.35 -10.25
CA GLY A 154 13.93 -22.10 -8.89
C GLY A 154 12.47 -21.67 -8.88
N ALA A 155 11.73 -22.12 -7.86
CA ALA A 155 10.28 -21.94 -7.74
C ALA A 155 9.81 -20.47 -7.80
N TYR A 156 10.66 -19.53 -7.40
CA TYR A 156 10.35 -18.10 -7.38
C TYR A 156 11.15 -17.30 -8.43
N LYS A 157 11.77 -17.95 -9.42
CA LYS A 157 12.63 -17.24 -10.38
C LYS A 157 11.84 -16.31 -11.32
N LEU A 158 10.61 -16.68 -11.70
CA LEU A 158 9.68 -15.80 -12.44
C LEU A 158 8.99 -14.77 -11.54
N ALA A 159 8.43 -15.22 -10.41
CA ALA A 159 7.57 -14.39 -9.57
C ALA A 159 8.29 -13.72 -8.40
N GLY A 160 9.59 -13.89 -8.21
CA GLY A 160 10.38 -13.31 -7.13
C GLY A 160 10.05 -13.77 -5.70
N PHE A 161 8.77 -13.83 -5.33
CA PHE A 161 8.22 -14.14 -4.01
C PHE A 161 6.99 -15.04 -4.14
N SER A 162 6.69 -15.77 -3.06
CA SER A 162 5.38 -16.38 -2.87
C SER A 162 4.32 -15.30 -2.61
N VAL A 163 3.13 -15.44 -3.23
CA VAL A 163 1.98 -14.56 -2.97
C VAL A 163 1.58 -14.59 -1.49
N ARG A 164 1.73 -15.73 -0.83
CA ARG A 164 1.45 -15.94 0.60
C ARG A 164 2.42 -15.20 1.52
N GLU A 165 3.68 -15.11 1.14
CA GLU A 165 4.75 -14.51 1.95
C GLU A 165 4.86 -12.99 1.73
N PHE A 166 4.40 -12.52 0.58
CA PHE A 166 4.53 -11.11 0.18
C PHE A 166 3.94 -10.10 1.19
N PRO A 167 2.80 -10.35 1.87
CA PRO A 167 2.33 -9.47 2.94
C PRO A 167 3.34 -9.29 4.09
N LEU A 168 4.10 -10.33 4.44
CA LEU A 168 5.13 -10.29 5.49
C LEU A 168 6.40 -9.54 5.02
N VAL A 169 6.75 -9.71 3.74
CA VAL A 169 7.82 -8.93 3.10
C VAL A 169 7.47 -7.45 3.14
N LEU A 170 6.24 -7.10 2.78
CA LEU A 170 5.76 -5.72 2.77
C LEU A 170 5.71 -5.12 4.17
N GLU A 171 5.33 -5.91 5.18
CA GLU A 171 5.40 -5.50 6.59
C GLU A 171 6.85 -5.21 7.02
N THR A 172 7.81 -6.04 6.62
CA THR A 172 9.23 -5.82 6.94
C THR A 172 9.74 -4.49 6.37
N ILE A 173 9.39 -4.18 5.13
CA ILE A 173 9.75 -2.91 4.49
C ILE A 173 9.06 -1.74 5.20
N PHE A 174 7.76 -1.89 5.51
CA PHE A 174 7.01 -0.90 6.26
C PHE A 174 7.68 -0.54 7.60
N GLN A 175 8.16 -1.55 8.35
CA GLN A 175 8.86 -1.32 9.61
C GLN A 175 10.13 -0.48 9.45
N THR A 176 10.80 -0.55 8.30
CA THR A 176 11.99 0.31 8.03
C THR A 176 11.62 1.80 8.00
N PHE A 177 10.45 2.14 7.45
CA PHE A 177 9.94 3.51 7.49
C PHE A 177 9.53 3.91 8.90
N VAL A 178 8.78 3.05 9.60
CA VAL A 178 8.38 3.28 10.99
C VAL A 178 9.61 3.53 11.88
N ASP A 179 10.66 2.74 11.72
CA ASP A 179 11.92 2.89 12.46
C ASP A 179 12.66 4.17 12.10
N SER A 180 12.63 4.61 10.84
CA SER A 180 13.17 5.91 10.43
C SER A 180 12.44 7.08 11.10
N VAL A 181 11.11 6.98 11.27
CA VAL A 181 10.33 7.96 12.05
C VAL A 181 10.76 7.94 13.52
N ARG A 182 10.83 6.75 14.13
CA ARG A 182 11.25 6.58 15.54
C ARG A 182 12.65 7.16 15.78
N GLU A 183 13.62 6.84 14.93
CA GLU A 183 15.00 7.30 15.06
C GLU A 183 15.12 8.82 14.87
N SER A 184 14.43 9.37 13.86
CA SER A 184 14.52 10.80 13.56
C SER A 184 13.79 11.63 14.61
N ARG A 185 12.56 11.28 14.97
CA ARG A 185 11.74 12.09 15.91
C ARG A 185 12.10 11.82 17.38
N GLY A 186 12.43 10.59 17.73
CA GLY A 186 12.86 10.22 19.08
C GLY A 186 11.84 10.64 20.15
N ASN A 187 12.33 11.27 21.22
CA ASN A 187 11.50 11.79 22.31
C ASN A 187 10.58 12.96 21.92
N ARG A 188 10.71 13.50 20.69
CA ARG A 188 9.82 14.56 20.19
C ARG A 188 8.47 13.99 19.78
N LEU A 189 8.40 12.71 19.39
CA LEU A 189 7.15 12.07 18.97
C LEU A 189 6.21 11.94 20.17
N ARG A 190 4.97 12.42 20.03
CA ARG A 190 3.96 12.51 21.11
C ARG A 190 2.73 11.64 20.87
N ILE A 191 2.58 11.11 19.68
CA ILE A 191 1.54 10.13 19.33
C ILE A 191 2.12 8.71 19.35
N SER A 192 1.25 7.70 19.45
CA SER A 192 1.71 6.31 19.40
C SER A 192 2.27 5.99 18.02
N ILE A 193 3.17 5.02 17.97
CA ILE A 193 3.69 4.55 16.69
C ILE A 193 2.60 3.89 15.84
N ASP A 194 1.58 3.31 16.47
CA ASP A 194 0.45 2.72 15.76
C ASP A 194 -0.37 3.79 15.05
N GLU A 195 -0.53 4.98 15.66
CA GLU A 195 -1.19 6.12 15.04
C GLU A 195 -0.41 6.64 13.83
N VAL A 196 0.92 6.76 13.95
CA VAL A 196 1.81 7.08 12.82
C VAL A 196 1.66 6.04 11.70
N SER A 197 1.58 4.78 12.08
CA SER A 197 1.54 3.61 11.20
C SER A 197 0.22 3.44 10.44
N THR A 198 -0.80 4.25 10.73
CA THR A 198 -2.09 4.19 10.03
C THR A 198 -2.05 4.72 8.59
N GLY A 199 -0.96 5.39 8.19
CA GLY A 199 -0.88 6.03 6.88
C GLY A 199 -1.75 7.30 6.74
N LYS A 200 -2.25 7.88 7.84
CA LYS A 200 -2.98 9.14 7.82
C LYS A 200 -2.08 10.34 7.49
N LEU A 201 -2.66 11.37 6.90
CA LEU A 201 -2.05 12.70 6.81
C LEU A 201 -2.39 13.51 8.06
N PHE A 202 -1.46 14.35 8.46
CA PHE A 202 -1.61 15.34 9.52
C PHE A 202 -1.44 16.72 8.89
N ILE A 203 -2.35 17.66 9.18
CA ILE A 203 -2.08 19.06 8.85
C ILE A 203 -0.90 19.56 9.69
N ALA A 204 -0.15 20.55 9.21
CA ALA A 204 1.10 20.99 9.86
C ALA A 204 0.95 21.30 11.35
N ALA A 205 -0.15 21.98 11.75
CA ALA A 205 -0.42 22.25 13.17
C ALA A 205 -0.52 20.96 14.00
N GLN A 206 -1.26 19.97 13.52
CA GLN A 206 -1.35 18.64 14.15
C GLN A 206 -0.01 17.91 14.12
N ALA A 207 0.77 18.06 13.05
CA ALA A 207 2.08 17.44 12.92
C ALA A 207 3.09 17.99 13.94
N VAL A 208 3.02 19.28 14.31
CA VAL A 208 3.79 19.86 15.42
C VAL A 208 3.34 19.26 16.75
N GLU A 209 2.03 19.22 16.99
CA GLU A 209 1.45 18.66 18.22
C GLU A 209 1.81 17.18 18.41
N ALA A 210 1.74 16.39 17.33
CA ALA A 210 2.11 14.99 17.27
C ALA A 210 3.64 14.76 17.33
N GLY A 211 4.43 15.81 17.12
CA GLY A 211 5.89 15.73 17.11
C GLY A 211 6.49 15.12 15.84
N LEU A 212 5.73 15.11 14.74
CA LEU A 212 6.18 14.68 13.40
C LEU A 212 7.06 15.75 12.73
N ILE A 213 6.80 17.02 13.02
CA ILE A 213 7.67 18.15 12.62
C ILE A 213 8.06 18.96 13.85
N ASP A 214 8.94 19.95 13.67
CA ASP A 214 9.47 20.73 14.78
C ASP A 214 8.69 22.00 15.06
N ASP A 215 8.29 22.73 14.01
CA ASP A 215 7.51 23.97 14.18
C ASP A 215 6.83 24.40 12.87
N LEU A 216 5.94 25.37 12.96
CA LEU A 216 5.37 26.06 11.81
C LEU A 216 6.34 27.13 11.31
N GLY A 217 6.53 27.22 10.00
CA GLY A 217 7.45 28.18 9.42
C GLY A 217 7.40 28.21 7.90
N SER A 218 7.91 29.30 7.34
CA SER A 218 8.11 29.50 5.91
C SER A 218 9.50 29.05 5.46
N TYR A 219 9.71 29.03 4.16
CA TYR A 219 11.03 28.85 3.57
C TYR A 219 12.08 29.87 4.08
N LEU A 220 11.69 31.12 4.35
CA LEU A 220 12.63 32.11 4.90
C LEU A 220 13.04 31.76 6.33
N ASP A 221 12.10 31.30 7.16
CA ASP A 221 12.40 30.84 8.52
C ASP A 221 13.35 29.64 8.52
N ALA A 222 13.24 28.76 7.51
CA ALA A 222 14.16 27.65 7.32
C ALA A 222 15.57 28.11 6.94
N ILE A 223 15.71 29.12 6.07
CA ILE A 223 17.00 29.74 5.75
C ILE A 223 17.61 30.37 6.99
N ASP A 224 16.84 31.15 7.74
CA ASP A 224 17.33 31.86 8.93
C ASP A 224 17.76 30.85 10.01
N LYS A 225 17.01 29.76 10.19
CA LYS A 225 17.38 28.66 11.07
C LYS A 225 18.66 27.96 10.61
N ALA A 226 18.81 27.70 9.31
CA ALA A 226 20.02 27.09 8.75
C ALA A 226 21.24 28.00 8.95
N ALA A 227 21.11 29.31 8.72
CA ALA A 227 22.14 30.31 8.97
C ALA A 227 22.54 30.35 10.45
N SER A 228 21.55 30.37 11.34
CA SER A 228 21.74 30.36 12.79
C SER A 228 22.48 29.11 13.26
N LEU A 229 22.07 27.91 12.81
CA LEU A 229 22.73 26.65 13.16
C LEU A 229 24.17 26.57 12.63
N ALA A 230 24.46 27.23 11.51
CA ALA A 230 25.81 27.33 10.95
C ALA A 230 26.65 28.48 11.53
N ASN A 231 26.09 29.31 12.43
CA ASN A 231 26.72 30.50 12.99
C ASN A 231 27.24 31.48 11.91
N ILE A 232 26.43 31.76 10.89
CA ILE A 232 26.76 32.72 9.82
C ILE A 232 25.70 33.83 9.74
N THR A 233 26.12 35.05 9.43
CA THR A 233 25.25 36.23 9.31
C THR A 233 25.24 36.84 7.91
N GLU A 234 26.32 36.63 7.14
CA GLU A 234 26.41 37.01 5.74
C GLU A 234 26.58 35.75 4.90
N TYR A 235 25.65 35.54 3.97
CA TYR A 235 25.65 34.36 3.12
C TYR A 235 24.98 34.64 1.77
N GLU A 236 25.23 33.75 0.83
CA GLU A 236 24.48 33.63 -0.41
C GLU A 236 23.61 32.38 -0.38
N VAL A 237 22.43 32.45 -0.98
CA VAL A 237 21.53 31.31 -1.13
C VAL A 237 21.68 30.77 -2.54
N VAL A 238 21.97 29.47 -2.66
CA VAL A 238 22.25 28.83 -3.95
C VAL A 238 21.44 27.57 -4.10
N ASP A 239 20.62 27.52 -5.15
CA ASP A 239 19.89 26.33 -5.57
C ASP A 239 20.85 25.28 -6.16
N LEU A 240 20.98 24.16 -5.44
CA LEU A 240 21.82 23.03 -5.80
C LEU A 240 21.10 22.05 -6.72
N THR A 241 19.77 21.92 -6.60
CA THR A 241 18.96 21.07 -7.49
C THR A 241 19.03 21.59 -8.91
N LYS A 242 18.87 22.90 -9.13
CA LYS A 242 19.00 23.54 -10.44
C LYS A 242 20.40 23.39 -11.03
N LYS A 243 21.43 23.50 -10.20
CA LYS A 243 22.82 23.25 -10.65
C LYS A 243 23.02 21.82 -11.10
N ALA A 244 22.57 20.83 -10.31
CA ALA A 244 22.64 19.42 -10.67
C ALA A 244 21.86 19.12 -11.95
N LYS A 245 20.66 19.70 -12.10
CA LYS A 245 19.83 19.56 -13.31
C LYS A 245 20.56 20.02 -14.58
N ILE A 246 21.21 21.19 -14.52
CA ILE A 246 21.99 21.73 -15.64
C ILE A 246 23.21 20.87 -15.93
N GLU A 247 23.96 20.49 -14.89
CA GLU A 247 25.18 19.68 -15.03
C GLU A 247 24.90 18.32 -15.67
N LEU A 248 23.84 17.66 -15.22
CA LEU A 248 23.47 16.31 -15.65
C LEU A 248 22.52 16.30 -16.86
N GLN A 249 22.17 17.47 -17.40
CA GLN A 249 21.25 17.61 -18.54
C GLN A 249 19.89 16.92 -18.30
N ILE A 250 19.36 17.00 -17.08
CA ILE A 250 18.08 16.38 -16.70
C ILE A 250 16.92 17.18 -17.28
N THR A 251 16.06 16.52 -18.05
CA THR A 251 14.84 17.09 -18.63
C THR A 251 13.66 16.90 -17.69
N ALA A 252 12.59 17.70 -17.84
CA ALA A 252 11.41 17.58 -16.98
C ALA A 252 10.75 16.19 -17.14
N GLU A 253 10.65 15.69 -18.35
CA GLU A 253 10.06 14.39 -18.71
C GLU A 253 10.83 13.21 -18.11
N SER A 254 12.09 13.43 -17.68
CA SER A 254 12.91 12.42 -17.00
C SER A 254 12.75 12.40 -15.47
N THR A 255 11.78 13.16 -14.95
CA THR A 255 11.51 13.36 -13.50
C THR A 255 10.02 13.24 -13.20
N GLY A 256 9.66 12.80 -11.99
CA GLY A 256 8.26 12.66 -11.60
C GLY A 256 7.59 14.01 -11.35
N TYR A 257 8.38 15.09 -11.32
CA TYR A 257 7.90 16.47 -11.37
C TYR A 257 7.05 16.75 -12.63
N TRP A 258 7.40 16.21 -13.79
CA TRP A 258 6.59 16.42 -15.00
C TRP A 258 5.17 15.88 -14.82
N ILE A 259 5.02 14.68 -14.25
CA ILE A 259 3.70 14.08 -13.96
C ILE A 259 2.93 14.99 -13.01
N TRP A 260 3.60 15.45 -11.95
CA TRP A 260 3.01 16.33 -10.94
C TRP A 260 2.39 17.60 -11.53
N ILE A 261 3.10 18.28 -12.43
CA ILE A 261 2.61 19.54 -13.03
C ILE A 261 1.64 19.35 -14.20
N SER A 262 1.69 18.21 -14.89
CA SER A 262 0.91 17.98 -16.12
C SER A 262 -0.37 17.17 -15.88
N HIS A 263 -0.36 16.22 -14.94
CA HIS A 263 -1.47 15.31 -14.65
C HIS A 263 -2.02 15.50 -13.23
N GLY A 264 -1.22 16.02 -12.29
CA GLY A 264 -1.56 16.13 -10.88
C GLY A 264 -1.52 14.78 -10.16
N LYS A 265 -2.25 13.78 -10.67
CA LYS A 265 -2.19 12.38 -10.24
C LYS A 265 -1.28 11.56 -11.17
N ILE A 266 -0.78 10.43 -10.67
CA ILE A 266 0.04 9.51 -11.46
C ILE A 266 -0.86 8.62 -12.31
N PRO A 267 -0.76 8.65 -13.66
CA PRO A 267 -1.50 7.73 -14.51
C PRO A 267 -1.20 6.27 -14.17
N GLU A 268 -2.22 5.41 -14.14
CA GLU A 268 -2.08 3.98 -13.87
C GLU A 268 -1.08 3.31 -14.82
N SER A 269 -1.09 3.70 -16.10
CA SER A 269 -0.16 3.17 -17.11
C SER A 269 1.31 3.41 -16.76
N ILE A 270 1.64 4.51 -16.08
CA ILE A 270 3.00 4.78 -15.65
C ILE A 270 3.38 3.82 -14.51
N ILE A 271 2.50 3.66 -13.52
CA ILE A 271 2.76 2.71 -12.42
C ILE A 271 2.84 1.27 -12.95
N ALA A 272 1.96 0.87 -13.85
CA ALA A 272 1.97 -0.43 -14.50
C ALA A 272 3.29 -0.67 -15.25
N ASN A 273 3.69 0.25 -16.14
CA ASN A 273 4.95 0.16 -16.88
C ASN A 273 6.18 0.11 -15.96
N LEU A 274 6.17 0.87 -14.86
CA LEU A 274 7.23 0.81 -13.85
C LEU A 274 7.24 -0.58 -13.18
N SER A 275 6.09 -1.10 -12.78
CA SER A 275 5.97 -2.43 -12.16
C SER A 275 6.35 -3.59 -13.09
N GLU A 276 6.23 -3.43 -14.40
CA GLU A 276 6.69 -4.43 -15.38
C GLU A 276 8.22 -4.60 -15.39
N MET A 277 8.98 -3.68 -14.79
CA MET A 277 10.43 -3.81 -14.57
C MET A 277 10.80 -4.66 -13.34
N GLY A 278 9.80 -5.14 -12.58
CA GLY A 278 9.95 -5.99 -11.38
C GLY A 278 9.16 -5.50 -10.16
N TYR A 279 9.44 -6.06 -8.98
CA TYR A 279 8.79 -5.66 -7.72
C TYR A 279 9.19 -4.24 -7.31
N LEU A 280 8.43 -3.25 -7.73
CA LEU A 280 8.61 -1.88 -7.27
C LEU A 280 7.73 -1.63 -6.05
N ILE A 281 8.40 -1.17 -5.00
CA ILE A 281 7.82 -0.75 -3.74
C ILE A 281 7.74 0.77 -3.77
N TYR A 282 6.57 1.30 -3.42
CA TYR A 282 6.30 2.72 -3.46
C TYR A 282 6.02 3.27 -2.07
N TYR A 283 6.70 4.37 -1.76
CA TYR A 283 6.30 5.31 -0.72
C TYR A 283 5.52 6.44 -1.40
N VAL A 284 4.35 6.10 -1.92
CA VAL A 284 3.40 7.02 -2.56
C VAL A 284 2.01 6.79 -1.97
N PRO A 285 1.26 7.86 -1.62
CA PRO A 285 -0.12 7.71 -1.22
C PRO A 285 -1.00 7.21 -2.37
N PRO A 286 -1.79 6.12 -2.20
CA PRO A 286 -2.66 5.59 -3.25
C PRO A 286 -3.62 6.62 -3.87
N TYR A 287 -4.10 7.60 -3.09
CA TYR A 287 -5.02 8.62 -3.59
C TYR A 287 -4.39 9.60 -4.59
N MET A 288 -3.07 9.57 -4.75
CA MET A 288 -2.30 10.32 -5.75
C MET A 288 -2.15 9.57 -7.08
N VAL A 289 -2.68 8.35 -7.21
CA VAL A 289 -2.71 7.58 -8.47
C VAL A 289 -4.08 7.75 -9.14
N GLU A 290 -4.12 7.90 -10.46
CA GLU A 290 -5.35 7.90 -11.24
C GLU A 290 -6.03 6.53 -11.15
N ASN A 291 -7.34 6.51 -10.89
CA ASN A 291 -8.11 5.29 -10.68
C ASN A 291 -7.40 4.26 -9.77
N PRO A 292 -7.20 4.55 -8.48
CA PRO A 292 -6.48 3.64 -7.58
C PRO A 292 -7.19 2.29 -7.40
N LEU A 293 -8.47 2.22 -7.79
CA LEU A 293 -9.30 1.02 -7.81
C LEU A 293 -9.29 0.30 -9.17
N GLY A 294 -8.73 0.88 -10.23
CA GLY A 294 -8.43 0.22 -11.52
C GLY A 294 -7.42 -0.93 -11.37
N PHE A 295 -6.71 -0.95 -10.24
CA PHE A 295 -5.97 -2.09 -9.71
C PHE A 295 -6.81 -3.39 -9.63
N TYR A 296 -8.14 -3.29 -9.56
CA TYR A 296 -9.09 -4.42 -9.60
C TYR A 296 -9.58 -4.78 -11.02
N ASP A 297 -9.35 -3.93 -12.02
CA ASP A 297 -9.76 -4.16 -13.42
C ASP A 297 -8.92 -5.29 -14.09
N VAL A 298 -7.89 -5.78 -13.40
CA VAL A 298 -7.20 -7.05 -13.75
C VAL A 298 -8.15 -8.25 -13.57
N ILE A 299 -9.13 -8.16 -12.66
CA ILE A 299 -10.18 -9.18 -12.48
C ILE A 299 -11.19 -9.10 -13.64
N SER A 300 -11.59 -7.91 -14.09
CA SER A 300 -12.49 -7.75 -15.25
C SER A 300 -11.83 -8.16 -16.58
N ARG A 301 -10.52 -7.90 -16.75
CA ARG A 301 -9.77 -8.40 -17.92
C ARG A 301 -9.62 -9.92 -17.92
N ARG A 302 -9.69 -10.55 -16.75
CA ARG A 302 -9.67 -12.01 -16.57
C ARG A 302 -11.03 -12.67 -16.86
N GLU A 303 -12.17 -11.97 -16.76
CA GLU A 303 -13.50 -12.50 -17.12
C GLU A 303 -13.52 -13.06 -18.56
N ARG A 304 -12.87 -12.37 -19.52
CA ARG A 304 -12.80 -12.84 -20.93
C ARG A 304 -12.06 -14.16 -21.13
N PHE A 305 -11.10 -14.50 -20.25
CA PHE A 305 -10.38 -15.77 -20.32
C PHE A 305 -11.18 -16.92 -19.64
N TYR A 306 -12.02 -16.59 -18.65
CA TYR A 306 -12.79 -17.58 -17.87
C TYR A 306 -14.09 -18.02 -18.54
N ASP A 307 -14.70 -17.15 -19.35
CA ASP A 307 -15.91 -17.49 -20.12
C ASP A 307 -15.66 -18.59 -21.17
N GLU A 308 -14.45 -18.64 -21.75
CA GLU A 308 -14.11 -19.62 -22.79
C GLU A 308 -13.72 -21.00 -22.21
N MET A 309 -13.09 -21.06 -21.03
CA MET A 309 -12.52 -22.31 -20.50
C MET A 309 -13.57 -23.30 -19.96
N PHE A 310 -14.74 -22.82 -19.54
CA PHE A 310 -15.79 -23.64 -18.91
C PHE A 310 -17.08 -23.69 -19.73
N ARG A 311 -16.99 -23.74 -21.06
CA ARG A 311 -18.11 -23.85 -22.01
C ARG A 311 -18.85 -25.19 -21.98
N GLN A 312 -18.93 -25.88 -20.83
CA GLN A 312 -19.67 -27.13 -20.74
C GLN A 312 -21.06 -26.90 -20.15
N THR A 313 -22.05 -27.18 -20.99
CA THR A 313 -23.46 -27.34 -20.65
C THR A 313 -23.67 -28.59 -19.81
N VAL A 314 -24.58 -28.47 -18.84
CA VAL A 314 -25.08 -29.52 -17.95
C VAL A 314 -25.46 -30.76 -18.76
N GLU A 315 -24.66 -31.83 -18.69
CA GLU A 315 -25.13 -33.17 -19.03
C GLU A 315 -25.71 -33.83 -17.77
N ASN A 316 -26.96 -34.26 -17.93
CA ASN A 316 -27.80 -34.81 -16.88
C ASN A 316 -27.31 -36.20 -16.46
N THR A 317 -26.35 -36.24 -15.53
CA THR A 317 -25.88 -37.50 -14.94
C THR A 317 -26.64 -37.78 -13.63
N ASN A 318 -27.07 -39.03 -13.43
CA ASN A 318 -27.77 -39.53 -12.21
C ASN A 318 -26.83 -39.66 -10.99
N ALA A 319 -25.95 -38.69 -10.79
CA ALA A 319 -25.01 -38.69 -9.69
C ALA A 319 -25.69 -38.42 -8.34
N THR A 320 -25.36 -39.22 -7.33
CA THR A 320 -25.56 -38.85 -5.92
C THR A 320 -24.50 -37.80 -5.51
N ARG A 321 -24.78 -37.02 -4.46
CA ARG A 321 -23.87 -35.98 -3.90
C ARG A 321 -23.49 -34.83 -4.85
N LYS A 322 -24.48 -34.21 -5.48
CA LYS A 322 -24.27 -33.05 -6.38
C LYS A 322 -24.09 -31.75 -5.59
N ILE A 323 -23.08 -30.96 -5.92
CA ILE A 323 -22.89 -29.59 -5.43
C ILE A 323 -23.07 -28.65 -6.60
N VAL A 324 -24.02 -27.73 -6.48
CA VAL A 324 -24.27 -26.71 -7.51
C VAL A 324 -23.49 -25.46 -7.12
N ILE A 325 -22.63 -25.00 -8.01
CA ILE A 325 -21.96 -23.70 -7.94
C ILE A 325 -22.64 -22.82 -8.96
N ASP A 326 -23.29 -21.77 -8.49
CA ASP A 326 -24.01 -20.86 -9.36
C ASP A 326 -23.05 -19.86 -10.02
N LEU A 327 -23.10 -19.77 -11.35
CA LEU A 327 -22.41 -18.79 -12.18
C LEU A 327 -23.40 -18.00 -13.07
N SER A 328 -24.72 -18.26 -13.01
CA SER A 328 -25.68 -17.63 -13.92
C SER A 328 -25.91 -16.14 -13.64
N HIS A 329 -25.54 -15.66 -12.45
CA HIS A 329 -25.70 -14.27 -12.01
C HIS A 329 -24.36 -13.54 -11.92
N ARG A 330 -23.42 -13.94 -12.79
CA ARG A 330 -22.02 -13.45 -12.81
C ARG A 330 -21.32 -13.60 -11.45
N ASN A 331 -21.75 -14.57 -10.65
CA ASN A 331 -21.13 -14.92 -9.39
C ASN A 331 -19.65 -15.24 -9.60
N VAL A 332 -18.80 -14.69 -8.75
CA VAL A 332 -17.36 -14.87 -8.89
C VAL A 332 -16.91 -16.19 -8.29
N PHE A 333 -16.53 -17.12 -9.17
CA PHE A 333 -15.84 -18.35 -8.80
C PHE A 333 -14.46 -18.39 -9.47
N PRO A 334 -13.35 -18.15 -8.74
CA PRO A 334 -12.02 -18.05 -9.32
C PRO A 334 -11.42 -19.45 -9.57
N THR A 335 -12.00 -20.19 -10.53
CA THR A 335 -11.78 -21.62 -10.73
C THR A 335 -10.30 -22.04 -10.75
N PRO A 336 -9.38 -21.42 -11.51
CA PRO A 336 -8.00 -21.92 -11.61
C PRO A 336 -7.19 -21.86 -10.32
N ILE A 337 -7.66 -21.13 -9.31
CA ILE A 337 -6.98 -20.90 -8.04
C ILE A 337 -7.86 -21.28 -6.84
N MET A 338 -8.85 -22.14 -7.08
CA MET A 338 -9.69 -22.78 -6.06
C MET A 338 -9.75 -24.29 -6.32
N MET A 339 -8.74 -24.84 -6.98
CA MET A 339 -8.69 -26.24 -7.37
C MET A 339 -8.48 -27.16 -6.17
N GLU A 340 -7.88 -26.68 -5.09
CA GLU A 340 -7.72 -27.47 -3.87
C GLU A 340 -9.06 -27.72 -3.19
N PHE A 341 -9.91 -26.69 -3.06
CA PHE A 341 -11.29 -26.84 -2.56
C PHE A 341 -12.12 -27.78 -3.46
N ILE A 342 -12.06 -27.58 -4.78
CA ILE A 342 -12.74 -28.44 -5.76
C ILE A 342 -12.22 -29.89 -5.66
N GLY A 343 -10.91 -30.08 -5.53
CA GLY A 343 -10.27 -31.38 -5.35
C GLY A 343 -10.79 -32.09 -4.12
N LYS A 344 -10.79 -31.42 -2.96
CA LYS A 344 -11.30 -31.96 -1.68
C LYS A 344 -12.78 -32.38 -1.78
N LEU A 345 -13.63 -31.60 -2.46
CA LEU A 345 -15.02 -32.00 -2.74
C LEU A 345 -15.11 -33.31 -3.54
N VAL A 346 -14.31 -33.43 -4.61
CA VAL A 346 -14.29 -34.61 -5.49
C VAL A 346 -13.70 -35.84 -4.78
N GLU A 347 -12.64 -35.66 -4.00
CA GLU A 347 -12.01 -36.73 -3.20
C GLU A 347 -13.00 -37.37 -2.22
N LYS A 348 -13.94 -36.58 -1.67
CA LYS A 348 -15.03 -37.07 -0.81
C LYS A 348 -16.27 -37.55 -1.58
N GLY A 349 -16.16 -37.72 -2.89
CA GLY A 349 -17.20 -38.26 -3.76
C GLY A 349 -18.26 -37.24 -4.18
N GLY A 350 -18.04 -35.95 -3.95
CA GLY A 350 -18.88 -34.88 -4.45
C GLY A 350 -18.77 -34.73 -5.97
N LYS A 351 -19.88 -34.36 -6.62
CA LYS A 351 -19.88 -33.98 -8.03
C LYS A 351 -20.28 -32.53 -8.19
N ILE A 352 -19.38 -31.72 -8.74
CA ILE A 352 -19.59 -30.29 -8.92
C ILE A 352 -20.31 -30.02 -10.23
N LEU A 353 -21.34 -29.19 -10.16
CA LEU A 353 -22.10 -28.69 -11.30
C LEU A 353 -21.98 -27.17 -11.33
N PHE A 354 -21.36 -26.63 -12.36
CA PHE A 354 -21.34 -25.19 -12.62
C PHE A 354 -22.60 -24.80 -13.40
N LEU A 355 -23.47 -24.02 -12.77
CA LEU A 355 -24.72 -23.57 -13.38
C LEU A 355 -24.49 -22.25 -14.12
N LYS A 356 -24.69 -22.26 -15.45
CA LYS A 356 -24.41 -21.11 -16.32
C LYS A 356 -25.63 -20.59 -17.11
N SER A 357 -26.79 -21.21 -16.94
CA SER A 357 -27.98 -20.96 -17.76
C SER A 357 -29.19 -20.59 -16.91
N ASN A 358 -30.23 -20.07 -17.56
CA ASN A 358 -31.50 -19.64 -16.95
C ASN A 358 -32.37 -20.80 -16.41
N ASN A 359 -31.83 -22.00 -16.20
CA ASN A 359 -32.54 -23.16 -15.65
C ASN A 359 -32.24 -23.34 -14.15
N PHE A 360 -32.05 -22.25 -13.42
CA PHE A 360 -31.65 -22.25 -12.02
C PHE A 360 -32.61 -23.04 -11.12
N GLU A 361 -33.91 -22.86 -11.33
CA GLU A 361 -34.97 -23.54 -10.58
C GLU A 361 -34.99 -25.05 -10.89
N GLU A 362 -34.65 -25.45 -12.11
CA GLU A 362 -34.53 -26.87 -12.49
C GLU A 362 -33.34 -27.54 -11.80
N ALA A 363 -32.21 -26.84 -11.69
CA ALA A 363 -31.04 -27.32 -10.96
C ALA A 363 -31.37 -27.61 -9.49
N LEU A 364 -32.17 -26.76 -8.84
CA LEU A 364 -32.61 -26.97 -7.46
C LEU A 364 -33.64 -28.10 -7.31
N LYS A 365 -34.50 -28.34 -8.31
CA LYS A 365 -35.43 -29.48 -8.32
C LYS A 365 -34.71 -30.82 -8.30
N ALA A 366 -33.47 -30.89 -8.80
CA ALA A 366 -32.63 -32.08 -8.73
C ALA A 366 -32.12 -32.38 -7.31
N LYS A 367 -32.47 -31.56 -6.31
CA LYS A 367 -32.11 -31.71 -4.88
C LYS A 367 -30.61 -31.93 -4.69
N PRO A 368 -29.76 -30.97 -5.10
CA PRO A 368 -28.34 -31.08 -4.85
C PRO A 368 -28.06 -31.13 -3.33
N SER A 369 -26.93 -31.72 -2.94
CA SER A 369 -26.46 -31.75 -1.55
C SER A 369 -26.18 -30.34 -1.02
N ALA A 370 -25.69 -29.44 -1.88
CA ALA A 370 -25.49 -28.03 -1.56
C ALA A 370 -25.60 -27.13 -2.80
N LEU A 371 -25.95 -25.87 -2.55
CA LEU A 371 -25.83 -24.73 -3.46
C LEU A 371 -24.76 -23.78 -2.92
N ILE A 372 -23.88 -23.28 -3.78
CA ILE A 372 -22.83 -22.32 -3.44
C ILE A 372 -23.00 -21.08 -4.33
N ILE A 373 -23.08 -19.92 -3.69
CA ILE A 373 -23.19 -18.60 -4.31
C ILE A 373 -22.07 -17.73 -3.75
N PHE A 374 -21.13 -17.34 -4.62
CA PHE A 374 -20.00 -16.47 -4.26
C PHE A 374 -20.13 -15.14 -4.96
N THR A 375 -20.18 -14.06 -4.18
CA THR A 375 -20.17 -12.66 -4.61
C THR A 375 -20.97 -12.43 -5.91
N PRO A 376 -22.32 -12.54 -5.85
CA PRO A 376 -23.17 -12.28 -7.01
C PRO A 376 -23.00 -10.85 -7.50
N LEU A 377 -22.95 -10.67 -8.81
CA LEU A 377 -22.80 -9.38 -9.48
C LEU A 377 -24.08 -8.94 -10.21
N GLU A 378 -25.14 -9.74 -10.10
CA GLU A 378 -26.48 -9.46 -10.63
C GLU A 378 -27.56 -9.92 -9.64
N SER A 379 -28.73 -9.28 -9.71
CA SER A 379 -29.88 -9.61 -8.87
C SER A 379 -30.50 -10.96 -9.24
N TYR A 380 -30.95 -11.70 -8.22
CA TYR A 380 -31.80 -12.87 -8.41
C TYR A 380 -33.25 -12.45 -8.61
N ARG A 381 -33.95 -13.16 -9.51
CA ARG A 381 -35.39 -12.97 -9.71
C ARG A 381 -36.16 -13.51 -8.50
N GLY A 382 -37.33 -12.95 -8.23
CA GLY A 382 -38.16 -13.39 -7.10
C GLY A 382 -38.51 -14.89 -7.12
N GLU A 383 -38.69 -15.47 -8.31
CA GLU A 383 -38.94 -16.90 -8.51
C GLU A 383 -37.71 -17.75 -8.13
N GLU A 384 -36.50 -17.27 -8.42
CA GLU A 384 -35.25 -17.94 -8.07
C GLU A 384 -35.03 -17.91 -6.56
N ILE A 385 -35.26 -16.75 -5.93
CA ILE A 385 -35.19 -16.60 -4.47
C ILE A 385 -36.16 -17.58 -3.78
N GLU A 386 -37.41 -17.65 -4.24
CA GLU A 386 -38.38 -18.59 -3.68
C GLU A 386 -37.99 -20.05 -3.89
N ALA A 387 -37.38 -20.38 -5.03
CA ALA A 387 -36.83 -21.72 -5.28
C ALA A 387 -35.70 -22.06 -4.29
N ILE A 388 -34.80 -21.12 -3.97
CA ILE A 388 -33.75 -21.31 -2.95
C ILE A 388 -34.39 -21.51 -1.59
N LYS A 389 -35.36 -20.67 -1.19
CA LYS A 389 -36.06 -20.79 0.11
C LYS A 389 -36.73 -22.15 0.25
N GLN A 390 -37.42 -22.63 -0.79
CA GLN A 390 -38.05 -23.95 -0.79
C GLN A 390 -37.01 -25.08 -0.76
N TYR A 391 -35.87 -24.94 -1.44
CA TYR A 391 -34.76 -25.88 -1.37
C TYR A 391 -34.20 -26.00 0.07
N ILE A 392 -33.98 -24.87 0.76
CA ILE A 392 -33.53 -24.84 2.16
C ILE A 392 -34.58 -25.43 3.11
N LYS A 393 -35.86 -25.11 2.92
CA LYS A 393 -36.96 -25.70 3.71
C LYS A 393 -37.00 -27.23 3.60
N ASN A 394 -36.55 -27.78 2.48
CA ASN A 394 -36.44 -29.23 2.26
C ASN A 394 -35.12 -29.84 2.79
N GLY A 395 -34.33 -29.10 3.57
CA GLY A 395 -33.08 -29.56 4.18
C GLY A 395 -31.83 -29.36 3.30
N GLY A 396 -31.97 -28.68 2.16
CA GLY A 396 -30.84 -28.28 1.31
C GLY A 396 -29.85 -27.38 2.05
N LYS A 397 -28.60 -27.34 1.59
CA LYS A 397 -27.54 -26.48 2.17
C LYS A 397 -27.20 -25.35 1.23
N LEU A 398 -26.99 -24.17 1.78
CA LEU A 398 -26.57 -23.00 1.01
C LEU A 398 -25.34 -22.38 1.64
N VAL A 399 -24.34 -22.10 0.80
CA VAL A 399 -23.24 -21.20 1.14
C VAL A 399 -23.44 -19.91 0.38
N ILE A 400 -23.53 -18.78 1.11
CA ILE A 400 -23.51 -17.43 0.55
C ILE A 400 -22.19 -16.80 1.00
N ALA A 401 -21.32 -16.48 0.05
CA ALA A 401 -20.10 -15.75 0.35
C ALA A 401 -20.09 -14.39 -0.32
N HIS A 402 -19.42 -13.43 0.30
CA HIS A 402 -19.14 -12.13 -0.29
C HIS A 402 -17.70 -11.74 0.01
N ASP A 403 -16.98 -11.30 -1.02
CA ASP A 403 -15.65 -10.73 -0.87
C ASP A 403 -15.69 -9.25 -1.31
N PRO A 404 -15.47 -8.29 -0.38
CA PRO A 404 -15.56 -6.87 -0.69
C PRO A 404 -14.37 -6.36 -1.53
N ALA A 405 -13.38 -7.21 -1.84
CA ALA A 405 -12.38 -6.92 -2.84
C ALA A 405 -12.93 -6.98 -4.28
N ILE A 406 -14.09 -7.61 -4.48
CA ILE A 406 -14.67 -7.81 -5.81
C ILE A 406 -15.74 -6.76 -6.10
N ASP A 407 -16.71 -6.58 -5.21
CA ASP A 407 -17.81 -5.63 -5.39
C ASP A 407 -18.39 -5.17 -4.04
N PHE A 408 -19.28 -4.18 -4.06
CA PHE A 408 -20.10 -3.84 -2.90
C PHE A 408 -21.17 -4.92 -2.64
N PRO A 409 -21.61 -5.11 -1.39
CA PRO A 409 -22.57 -6.16 -1.04
C PRO A 409 -24.01 -5.76 -1.41
N ILE A 410 -24.27 -5.31 -2.63
CA ILE A 410 -25.61 -4.92 -3.07
C ILE A 410 -26.40 -6.19 -3.40
N TYR A 411 -26.00 -6.91 -4.45
CA TYR A 411 -26.72 -8.09 -4.93
C TYR A 411 -26.70 -9.25 -3.94
N VAL A 412 -25.58 -9.44 -3.22
CA VAL A 412 -25.50 -10.49 -2.20
C VAL A 412 -26.49 -10.24 -1.06
N ASN A 413 -26.71 -8.98 -0.67
CA ASN A 413 -27.64 -8.65 0.41
C ASN A 413 -29.10 -8.74 -0.02
N GLU A 414 -29.42 -8.56 -1.30
CA GLU A 414 -30.76 -8.82 -1.83
C GLU A 414 -31.18 -10.27 -1.54
N LEU A 415 -30.25 -11.22 -1.66
CA LEU A 415 -30.46 -12.64 -1.37
C LEU A 415 -30.26 -12.98 0.12
N ALA A 416 -29.14 -12.56 0.71
CA ALA A 416 -28.71 -13.01 2.04
C ALA A 416 -29.67 -12.59 3.17
N GLN A 417 -30.37 -11.46 3.00
CA GLN A 417 -31.36 -10.98 3.96
C GLN A 417 -32.54 -11.95 4.13
N GLU A 418 -32.90 -12.70 3.07
CA GLU A 418 -33.95 -13.72 3.10
C GLU A 418 -33.60 -14.88 4.05
N PHE A 419 -32.31 -15.02 4.39
CA PHE A 419 -31.76 -16.02 5.29
C PHE A 419 -31.22 -15.43 6.60
N GLY A 420 -31.51 -14.15 6.88
CA GLY A 420 -31.16 -13.49 8.14
C GLY A 420 -29.73 -12.97 8.22
N PHE A 421 -29.09 -12.71 7.09
CA PHE A 421 -27.74 -12.15 7.02
C PHE A 421 -27.72 -10.83 6.25
N VAL A 422 -26.87 -9.90 6.68
CA VAL A 422 -26.53 -8.70 5.91
C VAL A 422 -25.01 -8.53 5.97
N PHE A 423 -24.36 -8.54 4.82
CA PHE A 423 -22.94 -8.25 4.64
C PHE A 423 -22.69 -6.74 4.71
N GLY A 424 -21.70 -6.33 5.50
CA GLY A 424 -21.33 -4.95 5.68
C GLY A 424 -20.62 -4.35 4.48
N THR A 425 -20.82 -3.05 4.25
CA THR A 425 -20.10 -2.30 3.23
C THR A 425 -18.68 -1.95 3.72
N GLY A 426 -17.68 -2.23 2.90
CA GLY A 426 -16.27 -2.03 3.23
C GLY A 426 -15.58 -3.33 3.66
N TYR A 427 -14.32 -3.21 4.08
CA TYR A 427 -13.49 -4.32 4.55
C TYR A 427 -13.12 -4.14 6.02
N LEU A 428 -12.79 -5.25 6.68
CA LEU A 428 -12.26 -5.31 8.03
C LEU A 428 -10.75 -5.15 8.01
N TYR A 429 -10.23 -4.53 9.06
CA TYR A 429 -8.80 -4.36 9.21
C TYR A 429 -8.38 -4.26 10.68
N SER A 430 -7.15 -4.67 11.00
CA SER A 430 -6.56 -4.61 12.33
C SER A 430 -5.10 -4.17 12.24
N SER A 431 -4.64 -3.40 13.24
CA SER A 431 -3.22 -3.08 13.41
C SER A 431 -2.45 -4.12 14.23
N GLU A 432 -3.15 -4.92 15.04
CA GLU A 432 -2.58 -5.85 16.01
C GLU A 432 -2.79 -7.30 15.57
N SER A 433 -4.05 -7.75 15.49
CA SER A 433 -4.47 -9.08 15.04
C SER A 433 -4.47 -9.21 13.51
N LYS A 434 -3.27 -9.17 12.90
CA LYS A 434 -3.09 -9.23 11.44
C LYS A 434 -1.96 -10.16 10.99
N TYR A 435 -2.09 -10.70 9.78
CA TYR A 435 -1.05 -11.43 9.06
C TYR A 435 -0.37 -10.53 8.02
N GLY A 436 0.76 -9.93 8.41
CA GLY A 436 1.49 -8.98 7.57
C GLY A 436 0.81 -7.62 7.48
N ILE A 437 -0.05 -7.45 6.47
CA ILE A 437 -0.73 -6.17 6.22
C ILE A 437 -2.04 -6.05 6.98
N TYR A 438 -2.45 -4.82 7.27
CA TYR A 438 -3.57 -4.49 8.15
C TYR A 438 -4.93 -5.09 7.76
N ARG A 439 -5.11 -5.49 6.50
CA ARG A 439 -6.37 -6.03 5.96
C ARG A 439 -6.51 -7.53 6.20
N ASN A 440 -5.39 -8.22 6.37
CA ASN A 440 -5.36 -9.66 6.58
C ASN A 440 -5.59 -9.96 8.06
N VAL A 441 -6.85 -10.01 8.48
CA VAL A 441 -7.26 -10.17 9.87
C VAL A 441 -7.04 -11.61 10.34
N ILE A 442 -6.43 -11.76 11.52
CA ILE A 442 -6.32 -13.03 12.24
C ILE A 442 -7.57 -13.22 13.10
N VAL A 443 -8.17 -14.40 13.02
CA VAL A 443 -9.39 -14.76 13.76
C VAL A 443 -9.10 -15.96 14.65
N GLU A 444 -9.37 -15.81 15.95
CA GLU A 444 -9.08 -16.82 16.98
C GLU A 444 -10.29 -17.11 17.88
N THR A 445 -11.44 -16.46 17.62
CA THR A 445 -12.66 -16.64 18.42
C THR A 445 -13.70 -17.41 17.62
N PHE A 446 -14.01 -18.63 18.09
CA PHE A 446 -14.91 -19.57 17.43
C PHE A 446 -15.98 -20.10 18.38
N GLU A 447 -17.21 -20.18 17.90
CA GLU A 447 -18.26 -20.97 18.54
C GLU A 447 -18.06 -22.46 18.23
N ASN A 448 -18.47 -23.34 19.14
CA ASN A 448 -18.35 -24.78 18.92
C ASN A 448 -19.33 -25.24 17.83
N SER A 449 -18.80 -25.74 16.71
CA SER A 449 -19.59 -26.26 15.59
C SER A 449 -18.80 -27.32 14.82
N SER A 450 -19.48 -28.08 13.95
CA SER A 450 -18.78 -29.01 13.04
C SER A 450 -17.83 -28.29 12.08
N LEU A 451 -18.07 -27.01 11.77
CA LEU A 451 -17.25 -26.20 10.87
C LEU A 451 -15.96 -25.69 11.54
N THR A 452 -15.99 -25.48 12.86
CA THR A 452 -14.88 -24.94 13.67
C THR A 452 -14.19 -25.99 14.52
N LYS A 453 -14.46 -27.27 14.26
CA LYS A 453 -13.81 -28.37 14.98
C LYS A 453 -12.30 -28.37 14.71
N ASP A 454 -11.53 -28.36 15.79
CA ASP A 454 -10.06 -28.36 15.77
C ASP A 454 -9.48 -27.17 14.98
N ILE A 455 -10.14 -26.00 15.08
CA ILE A 455 -9.69 -24.72 14.50
C ILE A 455 -9.25 -23.81 15.65
N ASP A 456 -7.97 -23.41 15.64
CA ASP A 456 -7.41 -22.46 16.59
C ASP A 456 -7.25 -21.08 15.94
N THR A 457 -6.96 -21.01 14.64
CA THR A 457 -6.71 -19.74 13.95
C THR A 457 -7.10 -19.77 12.48
N LEU A 458 -7.85 -18.77 12.03
CA LEU A 458 -8.08 -18.48 10.62
C LEU A 458 -7.41 -17.16 10.22
N ILE A 459 -6.98 -17.09 8.95
CA ILE A 459 -6.47 -15.85 8.35
C ILE A 459 -7.41 -15.46 7.21
N ILE A 460 -8.10 -14.33 7.40
CA ILE A 460 -9.05 -13.73 6.45
C ILE A 460 -8.40 -12.50 5.82
N PHE A 461 -8.55 -12.30 4.51
CA PHE A 461 -7.74 -11.34 3.77
C PHE A 461 -8.44 -10.01 3.50
N THR A 462 -9.67 -10.09 3.00
CA THR A 462 -10.43 -8.93 2.57
C THR A 462 -11.77 -8.88 3.27
N GLY A 463 -11.99 -9.69 4.30
CA GLY A 463 -13.32 -9.94 4.82
C GLY A 463 -14.10 -8.72 5.28
N THR A 464 -15.43 -8.81 5.23
CA THR A 464 -16.35 -7.83 5.82
C THR A 464 -17.02 -8.36 7.09
N SER A 465 -17.91 -7.57 7.72
CA SER A 465 -18.73 -8.01 8.84
C SER A 465 -20.07 -8.56 8.36
N ILE A 466 -20.58 -9.58 9.03
CA ILE A 466 -21.92 -10.14 8.83
C ILE A 466 -22.81 -9.73 9.99
N TYR A 467 -23.84 -8.93 9.71
CA TYR A 467 -24.89 -8.59 10.67
C TYR A 467 -25.95 -9.68 10.66
N THR A 468 -26.19 -10.30 11.82
CA THR A 468 -27.15 -11.39 11.95
C THR A 468 -27.53 -11.64 13.41
N ASN A 469 -28.71 -12.23 13.61
CA ASN A 469 -29.15 -12.82 14.89
C ASN A 469 -28.97 -14.35 14.91
N ALA A 470 -28.44 -14.94 13.84
CA ALA A 470 -28.12 -16.36 13.76
C ALA A 470 -26.85 -16.71 14.55
N THR A 471 -26.44 -17.97 14.52
CA THR A 471 -25.23 -18.43 15.20
C THR A 471 -24.00 -17.82 14.55
N LYS A 472 -23.22 -17.04 15.32
CA LYS A 472 -21.97 -16.42 14.89
C LYS A 472 -20.85 -17.43 15.10
N ILE A 473 -20.38 -18.06 14.03
CA ILE A 473 -19.42 -19.17 14.13
C ILE A 473 -17.99 -18.67 14.38
N ALA A 474 -17.62 -17.55 13.77
CA ALA A 474 -16.30 -16.96 13.92
C ALA A 474 -16.39 -15.45 14.05
N LEU A 475 -15.66 -14.89 15.02
CA LEU A 475 -15.62 -13.45 15.32
C LEU A 475 -14.18 -12.95 15.35
N THR A 476 -13.97 -11.76 14.79
CA THR A 476 -12.67 -11.08 14.89
C THR A 476 -12.42 -10.60 16.32
N SER A 477 -11.17 -10.28 16.62
CA SER A 477 -10.77 -9.60 17.86
C SER A 477 -11.41 -8.20 17.98
N SER A 478 -11.49 -7.71 19.22
CA SER A 478 -12.12 -6.41 19.53
C SER A 478 -11.39 -5.17 19.00
N ASP A 479 -10.13 -5.29 18.62
CA ASP A 479 -9.34 -4.22 17.99
C ASP A 479 -9.60 -4.10 16.48
N THR A 480 -10.28 -5.08 15.88
CA THR A 480 -10.61 -5.06 14.46
C THR A 480 -11.60 -3.94 14.16
N LYS A 481 -11.40 -3.25 13.03
CA LYS A 481 -12.19 -2.10 12.59
C LYS A 481 -12.82 -2.34 11.24
N MET A 482 -14.02 -1.79 11.06
CA MET A 482 -14.65 -1.64 9.75
C MET A 482 -14.15 -0.37 9.05
N ALA A 483 -13.66 -0.50 7.81
CA ALA A 483 -13.05 0.62 7.05
C ALA A 483 -13.97 1.85 6.90
N ILE A 484 -15.29 1.66 6.84
CA ILE A 484 -16.26 2.76 6.68
C ILE A 484 -16.56 3.47 7.99
N THR A 485 -16.60 2.77 9.12
CA THR A 485 -17.00 3.36 10.41
C THR A 485 -15.81 3.77 11.27
N ASP A 486 -14.61 3.24 10.99
CA ASP A 486 -13.37 3.42 11.77
C ASP A 486 -13.54 3.11 13.27
N ARG A 487 -14.50 2.24 13.62
CA ARG A 487 -14.78 1.82 15.00
C ARG A 487 -14.25 0.42 15.24
N ALA A 488 -13.51 0.27 16.33
CA ALA A 488 -13.02 -1.02 16.81
C ALA A 488 -14.15 -1.78 17.50
N SER A 489 -14.37 -3.02 17.08
CA SER A 489 -15.34 -3.93 17.67
C SER A 489 -15.08 -5.36 17.21
N GLU A 490 -15.68 -6.33 17.90
CA GLU A 490 -15.75 -7.70 17.38
C GLU A 490 -16.73 -7.74 16.19
N HIS A 491 -16.31 -8.37 15.10
CA HIS A 491 -17.10 -8.51 13.88
C HIS A 491 -17.32 -9.99 13.56
N THR A 492 -18.57 -10.38 13.30
CA THR A 492 -18.88 -11.71 12.76
C THR A 492 -18.33 -11.81 11.33
N ILE A 493 -17.60 -12.88 11.03
CA ILE A 493 -17.08 -13.16 9.68
C ILE A 493 -17.62 -14.46 9.09
N ILE A 494 -18.10 -15.37 9.95
CA ILE A 494 -18.74 -16.62 9.57
C ILE A 494 -19.99 -16.77 10.42
N ALA A 495 -21.13 -17.02 9.80
CA ALA A 495 -22.38 -17.22 10.50
C ALA A 495 -23.22 -18.35 9.89
N LEU A 496 -23.98 -19.05 10.72
CA LEU A 496 -24.82 -20.18 10.32
C LEU A 496 -26.24 -20.02 10.83
N ASN A 497 -27.20 -20.16 9.92
CA ASN A 497 -28.62 -20.17 10.21
C ASN A 497 -29.25 -21.46 9.66
N GLY A 498 -29.40 -22.46 10.52
CA GLY A 498 -29.82 -23.80 10.11
C GLY A 498 -28.82 -24.42 9.11
N THR A 499 -29.23 -24.55 7.85
CA THR A 499 -28.40 -25.09 6.76
C THR A 499 -27.85 -24.02 5.81
N VAL A 500 -27.93 -22.73 6.19
CA VAL A 500 -27.39 -21.61 5.42
C VAL A 500 -26.16 -21.04 6.10
N LEU A 501 -25.01 -21.13 5.44
CA LEU A 501 -23.72 -20.62 5.88
C LEU A 501 -23.41 -19.31 5.15
N ALA A 502 -23.05 -18.27 5.90
CA ALA A 502 -22.58 -17.00 5.36
C ALA A 502 -21.07 -16.85 5.63
N LEU A 503 -20.30 -16.50 4.59
CA LEU A 503 -18.85 -16.29 4.62
C LEU A 503 -18.50 -14.89 4.16
N SER A 504 -17.75 -14.14 4.96
CA SER A 504 -17.43 -12.74 4.66
C SER A 504 -16.22 -12.54 3.74
N ASP A 505 -15.59 -13.62 3.30
CA ASP A 505 -14.39 -13.66 2.45
C ASP A 505 -14.38 -14.99 1.70
N ILE A 506 -13.86 -15.01 0.46
CA ILE A 506 -13.55 -16.24 -0.28
C ILE A 506 -12.04 -16.44 -0.47
N THR A 507 -11.24 -15.38 -0.28
CA THR A 507 -9.81 -15.35 -0.57
C THR A 507 -9.05 -16.38 0.27
N PHE A 508 -9.43 -16.60 1.52
CA PHE A 508 -8.78 -17.59 2.39
C PHE A 508 -8.93 -19.05 1.90
N MET A 509 -9.88 -19.32 0.99
CA MET A 509 -10.09 -20.65 0.37
C MET A 509 -9.32 -20.83 -0.93
N LEU A 510 -8.64 -19.80 -1.44
CA LEU A 510 -7.86 -19.90 -2.67
C LEU A 510 -6.58 -20.69 -2.44
N ASP A 511 -6.11 -21.41 -3.46
CA ASP A 511 -4.96 -22.32 -3.39
C ASP A 511 -3.69 -21.68 -2.77
N PRO A 512 -3.34 -20.39 -3.03
CA PRO A 512 -2.18 -19.76 -2.37
C PRO A 512 -2.35 -19.54 -0.85
N PHE A 513 -3.59 -19.50 -0.36
CA PHE A 513 -3.93 -19.04 1.00
C PHE A 513 -4.62 -20.11 1.86
N ILE A 514 -5.12 -21.18 1.26
CA ILE A 514 -5.79 -22.28 1.96
C ILE A 514 -4.87 -22.95 2.98
N GLN A 515 -3.57 -22.99 2.75
CA GLN A 515 -2.60 -23.61 3.67
C GLN A 515 -2.09 -22.67 4.79
N LEU A 516 -2.69 -21.49 4.95
CA LEU A 516 -2.35 -20.56 6.03
C LEU A 516 -3.14 -20.87 7.30
N ALA A 517 -2.43 -20.95 8.43
CA ALA A 517 -3.03 -21.32 9.72
C ALA A 517 -3.91 -22.57 9.56
N ASP A 518 -5.14 -22.55 10.09
CA ASP A 518 -6.10 -23.66 9.99
C ASP A 518 -7.12 -23.47 8.85
N ASN A 519 -6.83 -22.60 7.86
CA ASN A 519 -7.74 -22.37 6.73
C ASN A 519 -8.08 -23.68 5.98
N GLU A 520 -7.08 -24.55 5.76
CA GLU A 520 -7.27 -25.84 5.08
C GLU A 520 -8.18 -26.74 5.90
N LYS A 521 -7.99 -26.77 7.22
CA LYS A 521 -8.79 -27.55 8.15
C LYS A 521 -10.24 -27.08 8.19
N PHE A 522 -10.47 -25.76 8.14
CA PHE A 522 -11.82 -25.21 8.01
C PHE A 522 -12.45 -25.62 6.69
N VAL A 523 -11.69 -25.60 5.59
CA VAL A 523 -12.16 -26.06 4.29
C VAL A 523 -12.51 -27.55 4.32
N ASP A 524 -11.70 -28.39 4.96
CA ASP A 524 -12.02 -29.82 5.14
C ASP A 524 -13.34 -30.01 5.92
N ASN A 525 -13.51 -29.28 7.02
CA ASN A 525 -14.75 -29.29 7.80
C ASN A 525 -15.95 -28.79 6.97
N LEU A 526 -15.75 -27.78 6.12
CA LEU A 526 -16.76 -27.27 5.19
C LEU A 526 -17.13 -28.32 4.14
N VAL A 527 -16.16 -29.00 3.53
CA VAL A 527 -16.41 -30.09 2.57
C VAL A 527 -17.23 -31.21 3.22
N ASP A 528 -16.87 -31.63 4.43
CA ASP A 528 -17.63 -32.62 5.20
C ASP A 528 -19.04 -32.14 5.49
N TRP A 529 -19.17 -30.89 5.93
CA TRP A 529 -20.46 -30.27 6.17
C TRP A 529 -21.29 -30.19 4.90
N LEU A 530 -20.74 -29.91 3.72
CA LEU A 530 -21.47 -29.84 2.45
C LEU A 530 -21.98 -31.21 2.01
N LEU A 531 -21.17 -32.25 2.17
CA LEU A 531 -21.43 -33.60 1.65
C LEU A 531 -22.18 -34.52 2.62
N CYS A 532 -22.30 -34.16 3.89
CA CYS A 532 -23.04 -34.95 4.88
C CYS A 532 -24.52 -35.12 4.49
N ASP A 533 -24.98 -36.38 4.42
CA ASP A 533 -26.35 -36.72 4.02
C ASP A 533 -27.38 -36.22 5.06
N LEU A 534 -28.67 -36.19 4.69
CA LEU A 534 -29.74 -35.73 5.59
C LEU A 534 -29.99 -36.69 6.77
N GLU A 535 -29.73 -38.00 6.58
CA GLU A 535 -30.08 -39.06 7.54
C GLU A 535 -29.01 -39.29 8.64
N GLU A 536 -27.76 -38.88 8.43
CA GLU A 536 -26.70 -38.96 9.46
C GLU A 536 -26.79 -37.86 10.53
N ARG A 537 -27.85 -37.03 10.50
CA ARG A 537 -28.01 -35.82 11.34
C ARG A 537 -28.84 -36.03 12.61
N GLU A 538 -29.48 -37.18 12.78
CA GLU A 538 -30.28 -37.54 13.97
C GLU A 538 -29.55 -38.52 14.93
N GLY A 539 -28.27 -38.83 14.65
CA GLY A 539 -27.46 -39.80 15.41
C GLY A 539 -26.64 -39.21 16.54
#